data_AF-A0A3L7WXB8-F1
#
_entry.id   AF-A0A3L7WXB8-F1
#
_cell.length_a   1.000
_cell.length_b   1.000
_cell.length_c   1.000
_cell.angle_alpha   90.00
_cell.angle_beta   90.00
_cell.angle_gamma   90.00
#
_symmetry.space_group_name_H-M   'P 1'
#
loop_
_entity.id
_entity.type
_entity.pdbx_description
1 polymer ?
#
loop_
_entity_poly.entity_id
_entity_poly.type
_entity_poly.pdbx_seq_one_letter_code
_entity_poly.pdbx_strand_id
1 'polypeptide(L)' 'MSEIQVGDMESLESALKRFNKRVQADGILADARKHEYYEKPSVRRKKKEAARIRKLRKAIRLQTTRTR' A
#
# COMPACT_ATOMS: atom_id res chain seq x y z
N MET A 1 -2.29 -12.51 -3.49
CA MET A 1 -1.23 -13.08 -4.36
C MET A 1 -1.21 -12.26 -5.62
N SER A 2 -0.06 -11.78 -6.06
CA SER A 2 0.05 -10.89 -7.23
C SER A 2 0.48 -11.71 -8.44
N GLU A 3 -0.41 -11.91 -9.40
CA GLU A 3 -0.10 -12.60 -10.66
C GLU A 3 -0.20 -11.62 -11.83
N ILE A 4 0.71 -11.74 -12.80
CA ILE A 4 0.68 -10.98 -14.05
C ILE A 4 0.97 -11.93 -15.20
N GLN A 5 0.10 -11.93 -16.19
CA GLN A 5 0.35 -12.59 -17.47
C GLN A 5 1.13 -11.64 -18.37
N VAL A 6 2.26 -12.11 -18.88
CA VAL A 6 3.12 -11.37 -19.82
C VAL A 6 2.64 -11.68 -21.23
N GLY A 7 2.40 -10.66 -22.04
CA GLY A 7 2.04 -10.82 -23.45
C GLY A 7 3.26 -11.02 -24.34
N ASP A 8 3.07 -11.65 -25.51
CA ASP A 8 4.16 -12.03 -26.44
C ASP A 8 4.99 -10.85 -26.98
N MET A 9 4.50 -9.61 -26.90
CA MET A 9 5.19 -8.39 -27.33
C MET A 9 5.58 -7.44 -26.18
N GLU A 10 5.66 -7.94 -24.94
CA GLU A 10 6.11 -7.14 -23.80
C GLU A 10 7.59 -7.37 -23.47
N SER A 11 8.34 -6.28 -23.31
CA SER A 11 9.68 -6.33 -22.72
C SER A 11 9.60 -6.77 -21.25
N LEU A 12 10.56 -7.59 -20.83
CA LEU A 12 10.71 -8.10 -19.47
C LEU A 12 10.66 -6.97 -18.42
N GLU A 13 11.28 -5.82 -18.69
CA GLU A 13 11.27 -4.68 -17.77
C GLU A 13 9.86 -4.10 -17.56
N SER A 14 9.06 -4.05 -18.61
CA SER A 14 7.67 -3.55 -18.54
C SER A 14 6.79 -4.50 -17.74
N ALA A 15 6.97 -5.81 -17.89
CA ALA A 15 6.31 -6.81 -17.07
C ALA A 15 6.71 -6.68 -15.58
N LEU A 16 8.02 -6.55 -15.29
CA LEU A 16 8.53 -6.40 -13.94
C LEU A 16 8.02 -5.12 -13.26
N LYS A 17 7.95 -4.01 -14.00
CA LYS A 17 7.41 -2.75 -13.48
C LYS A 17 5.93 -2.87 -13.09
N ARG A 18 5.11 -3.53 -13.91
CA ARG A 18 3.71 -3.80 -13.58
C ARG A 18 3.59 -4.74 -12.39
N PHE A 19 4.46 -5.74 -12.29
CA PHE A 19 4.50 -6.69 -11.18
C PHE A 19 4.80 -5.98 -9.86
N ASN A 20 5.85 -5.17 -9.83
CA ASN A 20 6.20 -4.37 -8.66
C ASN A 20 5.06 -3.43 -8.26
N LYS A 21 4.39 -2.79 -9.23
CA LYS A 21 3.23 -1.95 -8.95
C LYS A 21 2.06 -2.75 -8.37
N ARG A 22 1.82 -3.97 -8.88
CA ARG A 22 0.76 -4.86 -8.37
C ARG A 22 1.06 -5.36 -6.96
N VAL A 23 2.29 -5.79 -6.68
CA VAL A 23 2.74 -6.18 -5.34
C VAL A 23 2.61 -5.03 -4.33
N GLN A 24 2.94 -3.81 -4.75
CA GLN A 24 2.76 -2.62 -3.91
C GLN A 24 1.28 -2.29 -3.67
N ALA A 25 0.44 -2.41 -4.70
CA ALA A 25 -0.99 -2.16 -4.60
C ALA A 25 -1.70 -3.19 -3.71
N ASP A 26 -1.33 -4.47 -3.84
CA ASP A 26 -1.84 -5.56 -3.03
C ASP A 26 -1.35 -5.48 -1.58
N GLY A 27 -0.33 -4.65 -1.30
CA GLY A 27 0.14 -4.39 0.06
C GLY A 27 0.84 -5.58 0.72
N ILE A 28 1.22 -6.61 -0.03
CA ILE A 28 1.79 -7.87 0.46
C ILE A 28 2.99 -7.60 1.38
N LEU A 29 3.89 -6.69 0.98
CA LEU A 29 5.07 -6.32 1.78
C LEU A 29 4.72 -5.53 3.05
N ALA A 30 3.61 -4.80 3.05
CA ALA A 30 3.14 -4.10 4.25
C ALA A 30 2.47 -5.09 5.23
N ASP A 31 1.75 -6.07 4.70
CA ASP A 31 1.15 -7.13 5.51
C ASP A 31 2.21 -8.08 6.08
N ALA A 32 3.23 -8.47 5.31
CA ALA A 32 4.35 -9.26 5.82
C ALA A 32 4.97 -8.58 7.05
N ARG A 33 5.39 -7.31 6.93
CA ARG A 33 5.97 -6.52 8.03
C ARG A 33 5.08 -6.36 9.25
N LYS A 34 3.75 -6.41 9.06
CA LYS A 34 2.78 -6.27 10.15
C LYS A 34 2.57 -7.58 10.91
N HIS A 35 2.83 -8.72 10.26
CA HIS A 35 2.67 -10.05 10.85
C HIS A 35 4.01 -10.70 11.24
N GLU A 36 5.15 -10.05 11.00
CA GLU A 36 6.49 -10.50 11.42
C GLU A 36 6.58 -10.78 12.93
N TYR A 37 5.84 -10.04 13.75
CA TYR A 37 5.78 -10.23 15.20
C TYR A 37 4.35 -10.16 15.72
N TYR A 38 4.09 -10.87 16.82
CA TYR A 38 2.80 -10.77 17.50
C TYR A 38 2.61 -9.36 18.05
N GLU A 39 1.52 -8.72 17.65
CA GLU A 39 1.08 -7.45 18.18
C GLU A 39 -0.17 -7.64 19.03
N LYS A 40 -0.11 -7.23 20.31
CA LYS A 40 -1.26 -7.25 21.22
C LYS A 40 -2.47 -6.54 20.58
N PRO A 41 -3.71 -7.06 20.75
CA PRO A 41 -4.90 -6.49 20.11
C PRO A 41 -5.11 -4.99 20.37
N SER A 42 -4.74 -4.50 21.55
CA SER A 42 -4.80 -3.09 21.92
C SER A 42 -3.86 -2.21 21.09
N VAL A 43 -2.61 -2.65 20.88
CA VAL A 43 -1.62 -1.92 20.07
C VAL A 43 -2.06 -1.90 18.60
N ARG A 44 -2.56 -3.04 18.10
CA ARG A 44 -3.11 -3.15 16.75
C ARG A 44 -4.29 -2.19 16.51
N ARG A 45 -5.19 -2.04 17.51
CA ARG A 45 -6.29 -1.06 17.47
C ARG A 45 -5.76 0.38 17.44
N LYS A 46 -4.80 0.73 18.30
CA LYS A 46 -4.19 2.07 18.34
C LYS A 46 -3.49 2.42 17.02
N LYS A 47 -2.69 1.50 16.44
CA LYS A 47 -2.03 1.72 15.15
C LYS A 47 -3.01 1.91 13.99
N LYS A 48 -4.11 1.14 13.95
CA LYS A 48 -5.16 1.28 12.93
C LYS A 48 -5.80 2.67 12.98
N GLU A 49 -6.13 3.16 14.17
CA GLU A 49 -6.76 4.47 14.32
C GLU A 49 -5.81 5.62 13.96
N ALA A 50 -4.56 5.56 14.40
CA ALA A 50 -3.54 6.53 14.02
C ALA A 50 -3.34 6.60 12.49
N ALA A 51 -3.35 5.44 11.81
CA ALA A 51 -3.24 5.38 10.35
C ALA A 51 -4.46 6.01 9.66
N ARG A 52 -5.68 5.81 10.18
CA ARG A 52 -6.92 6.44 9.68
C ARG A 52 -6.86 7.95 9.82
N ILE A 53 -6.54 8.46 11.01
CA ILE A 53 -6.42 9.90 11.27
C ILE A 53 -5.37 10.53 10.34
N ARG A 54 -4.21 9.88 10.16
CA ARG A 54 -3.17 10.37 9.24
C ARG A 54 -3.66 10.48 7.79
N LYS A 55 -4.44 9.50 7.31
CA LYS A 55 -5.02 9.53 5.96
C LYS A 55 -6.02 10.68 5.81
N LEU A 56 -6.89 10.88 6.79
CA LEU A 56 -7.87 11.98 6.80
C LEU A 56 -7.16 13.34 6.77
N ARG A 57 -6.18 13.56 7.64
CA ARG A 57 -5.38 14.81 7.67
C ARG A 57 -4.69 15.08 6.34
N LYS A 58 -4.15 14.04 5.68
CA LYS A 58 -3.52 14.17 4.36
C LYS A 58 -4.54 14.57 3.29
N ALA A 59 -5.73 13.99 3.30
CA ALA A 59 -6.80 14.32 2.35
C ALA A 59 -7.26 15.77 2.50
N ILE A 60 -7.50 16.22 3.74
CA ILE A 60 -7.87 17.60 4.05
C ILE A 60 -6.78 18.57 3.59
N ARG A 61 -5.51 18.31 3.93
CA ARG A 61 -4.37 19.14 3.48
C ARG A 61 -4.33 19.28 1.97
N LEU A 62 -4.55 18.18 1.24
CA LEU A 62 -4.53 18.17 -0.22
C LEU A 62 -5.65 19.06 -0.81
N GLN A 63 -6.83 19.06 -0.18
CA GLN A 63 -7.93 19.94 -0.58
C GLN A 63 -7.58 21.40 -0.31
N THR A 64 -7.09 21.73 0.88
CA THR A 64 -6.68 23.11 1.22
C THR A 64 -5.59 23.65 0.30
N THR A 65 -4.64 22.82 -0.13
CA THR A 65 -3.60 23.23 -1.10
C THR A 65 -4.10 23.35 -2.54
N ARG A 66 -5.23 22.72 -2.87
CA ARG A 66 -5.79 22.71 -4.23
C ARG A 66 -6.79 23.85 -4.45
N THR A 67 -7.33 24.41 -3.37
CA THR A 67 -8.22 25.57 -3.38
C THR A 67 -7.45 26.89 -3.23
N ARG A 68 -6.12 26.89 -3.37
CA ARG A 68 -5.24 28.05 -3.21
C ARG A 68 -4.41 28.28 -4.46
#